data_AF-A0AAY5EP72-F1
#
_entry.id   AF-A0AAY5EP72-F1
#
_cell.length_a   1.000
_cell.length_b   1.000
_cell.length_c   1.000
_cell.angle_alpha   90.00
_cell.angle_beta   90.00
_cell.angle_gamma   90.00
#
_symmetry.space_group_name_H-M   'P 1'
#
loop_
_entity.id
_entity.type
_entity.pdbx_description
1 polymer ?
#
loop_
_entity_poly.entity_id
_entity_poly.type
_entity_poly.pdbx_seq_one_letter_code
_entity_poly.pdbx_strand_id
1 'polypeptide(L)'
;PIDVFLPMSNDSCGEQLLDFTTAEKLIIGVMLAVITALTVIGNMLVVIAVCVVKKLRQPSNYLLVSLAVADLSVAVVVMPFVIVTDLTGGKWLFGEVFCNIFIGMDVMCCTASIMTLCVISVDRYLGITRPLTYPARQNGQLMAKMIVGVWLVSASITLPPFCGWAKNVNAEGVCLISQDFSYTIYSTAVAFYIPMLVMLIMYYKIFKAARKSGFRKKEKNIMYSDIYCIVGWGA
;
A
#
# COMPACT_ATOMS: atom_id res chain seq x y z
N PRO A 1 9.40 -43.30 5.53
CA PRO A 1 10.60 -43.09 4.68
C PRO A 1 10.32 -43.58 3.24
N ILE A 2 10.13 -42.75 2.21
CA ILE A 2 10.41 -41.34 1.94
C ILE A 2 9.39 -40.92 0.86
N ASP A 3 8.63 -39.86 1.09
CA ASP A 3 7.88 -39.09 0.08
C ASP A 3 8.78 -37.97 -0.45
N VAL A 4 9.35 -38.05 -1.66
CA VAL A 4 10.07 -36.90 -2.29
C VAL A 4 10.08 -37.03 -3.83
N PHE A 5 9.29 -36.17 -4.48
CA PHE A 5 9.60 -35.40 -5.71
C PHE A 5 9.62 -36.11 -7.09
N LEU A 6 8.52 -35.94 -7.84
CA LEU A 6 8.56 -35.77 -9.30
C LEU A 6 7.68 -34.57 -9.69
N PRO A 7 8.08 -33.79 -10.71
CA PRO A 7 7.81 -32.36 -10.79
C PRO A 7 6.39 -32.07 -11.26
N MET A 8 5.74 -31.09 -10.63
CA MET A 8 4.54 -30.47 -11.19
C MET A 8 4.92 -29.81 -12.52
N SER A 9 4.30 -30.28 -13.60
CA SER A 9 4.35 -29.73 -14.94
C SER A 9 4.06 -28.23 -14.94
N ASN A 10 4.96 -27.48 -15.56
CA ASN A 10 5.04 -26.03 -15.57
C ASN A 10 4.10 -25.37 -16.62
N ASP A 11 3.12 -26.12 -17.16
CA ASP A 11 2.27 -25.66 -18.28
C ASP A 11 0.91 -25.11 -17.82
N SER A 12 0.50 -25.38 -16.58
CA SER A 12 -0.88 -25.06 -16.15
C SER A 12 -1.15 -23.58 -15.83
N CYS A 13 -0.12 -22.74 -15.61
CA CYS A 13 -0.34 -21.35 -15.23
C CYS A 13 -0.42 -20.40 -16.43
N GLY A 14 0.15 -20.80 -17.58
CA GLY A 14 0.13 -20.03 -18.83
C GLY A 14 -1.03 -20.36 -19.76
N GLU A 15 -1.47 -21.63 -19.83
CA GLU A 15 -2.54 -22.04 -20.75
C GLU A 15 -3.93 -21.49 -20.37
N GLN A 16 -4.22 -21.24 -19.08
CA GLN A 16 -5.53 -20.71 -18.67
C GLN A 16 -5.77 -19.25 -19.09
N LEU A 17 -4.72 -18.45 -19.34
CA LEU A 17 -4.85 -17.05 -19.76
C LEU A 17 -5.15 -16.90 -21.26
N LEU A 18 -4.82 -17.91 -22.07
CA LEU A 18 -5.04 -17.91 -23.52
C LEU A 18 -6.46 -18.33 -23.92
N ASP A 19 -7.19 -19.02 -23.04
CA ASP A 19 -8.52 -19.59 -23.34
C ASP A 19 -9.70 -18.71 -22.86
N PHE A 20 -9.43 -17.50 -22.37
CA PHE A 20 -10.49 -16.55 -22.03
C PHE A 20 -11.23 -16.11 -23.30
N THR A 21 -12.55 -16.32 -23.28
CA THR A 21 -13.45 -15.84 -24.33
C THR A 21 -13.36 -14.32 -24.45
N THR A 22 -13.66 -13.78 -25.64
CA THR A 22 -13.69 -12.33 -25.87
C THR A 22 -14.61 -11.61 -24.86
N ALA A 23 -15.70 -12.26 -24.45
CA ALA A 23 -16.61 -11.73 -23.43
C ALA A 23 -15.93 -11.58 -22.07
N GLU A 24 -15.16 -12.57 -21.62
CA GLU A 24 -14.44 -12.51 -20.33
C GLU A 24 -13.39 -11.40 -20.32
N LYS A 25 -12.61 -11.26 -21.40
CA LYS A 25 -11.63 -10.17 -21.55
C LYS A 25 -12.29 -8.79 -21.47
N LEU A 26 -13.43 -8.62 -22.14
CA LEU A 26 -14.20 -7.37 -22.09
C LEU A 26 -14.75 -7.11 -20.67
N ILE A 27 -15.26 -8.14 -19.98
CA ILE A 27 -15.75 -8.01 -18.61
C ILE A 27 -14.62 -7.58 -17.68
N ILE A 28 -13.46 -8.25 -17.73
CA ILE A 28 -12.29 -7.91 -16.91
C ILE A 28 -11.83 -6.47 -17.20
N GLY A 29 -11.69 -6.12 -18.48
CA GLY A 29 -11.27 -4.78 -18.90
C GLY A 29 -12.22 -3.68 -18.41
N VAL A 30 -13.54 -3.89 -18.51
CA VAL A 30 -14.55 -2.94 -18.01
C VAL A 30 -14.48 -2.82 -16.49
N MET A 31 -14.36 -3.95 -15.77
CA MET A 31 -14.26 -3.95 -14.32
C MET A 31 -13.00 -3.21 -13.83
N LEU A 32 -11.84 -3.47 -14.44
CA LEU A 32 -10.59 -2.77 -14.14
C LEU A 32 -10.69 -1.28 -14.45
N ALA A 33 -11.32 -0.90 -15.57
CA ALA A 33 -11.55 0.51 -15.91
C ALA A 33 -12.43 1.23 -14.87
N VAL A 34 -13.50 0.58 -14.40
CA VAL A 34 -14.38 1.12 -13.35
C VAL A 34 -13.61 1.28 -12.03
N ILE A 35 -12.87 0.25 -11.61
CA ILE A 35 -12.04 0.30 -10.38
C ILE A 35 -11.00 1.42 -10.49
N THR A 36 -10.37 1.56 -11.65
CA THR A 36 -9.38 2.61 -11.93
C THR A 36 -10.01 3.99 -11.81
N ALA A 37 -11.18 4.21 -12.42
CA ALA A 37 -11.90 5.48 -12.34
C ALA A 37 -12.27 5.83 -10.89
N LEU A 38 -12.79 4.87 -10.12
CA LEU A 38 -13.09 5.06 -8.70
C LEU A 38 -11.84 5.38 -7.88
N THR A 39 -10.73 4.70 -8.16
CA THR A 39 -9.44 4.93 -7.50
C THR A 39 -8.92 6.34 -7.77
N VAL A 40 -9.00 6.81 -9.01
CA VAL A 40 -8.62 8.18 -9.37
C VAL A 40 -9.51 9.19 -8.66
N ILE A 41 -10.83 9.06 -8.74
CA ILE A 41 -11.77 9.99 -8.12
C ILE A 41 -11.53 10.04 -6.60
N GLY A 42 -11.46 8.87 -5.94
CA GLY A 42 -11.26 8.78 -4.49
C GLY A 42 -9.96 9.43 -4.02
N ASN A 43 -8.84 9.12 -4.68
CA ASN A 43 -7.54 9.68 -4.27
C ASN A 43 -7.39 11.16 -4.63
N MET A 44 -7.98 11.63 -5.74
CA MET A 44 -8.04 13.06 -6.04
C MET A 44 -8.84 13.82 -4.98
N LEU A 45 -9.96 13.26 -4.50
CA LEU A 45 -10.72 13.85 -3.40
C LEU A 45 -9.91 13.94 -2.11
N VAL A 46 -9.09 12.93 -1.79
CA VAL A 46 -8.19 12.97 -0.63
C VAL A 46 -7.19 14.12 -0.75
N VAL A 47 -6.52 14.26 -1.90
CA VAL A 47 -5.56 15.34 -2.15
C VAL A 47 -6.25 16.71 -2.05
N ILE A 48 -7.40 16.87 -2.73
CA ILE A 48 -8.19 18.11 -2.69
C ILE A 48 -8.62 18.44 -1.25
N ALA A 49 -9.10 17.47 -0.48
CA ALA A 49 -9.56 17.69 0.89
C ALA A 49 -8.44 18.22 1.79
N VAL A 50 -7.23 17.63 1.71
CA VAL A 50 -6.06 18.10 2.48
C VAL A 50 -5.62 19.49 2.00
N CYS A 51 -5.64 19.74 0.70
CA CYS A 51 -5.26 21.04 0.13
C CYS A 51 -6.25 22.15 0.48
N VAL A 52 -7.57 21.91 0.42
CA VAL A 52 -8.60 22.94 0.62
C VAL A 52 -8.87 23.20 2.10
N VAL A 53 -9.00 22.15 2.90
CA VAL A 53 -9.42 22.29 4.30
C VAL A 53 -8.22 22.63 5.18
N LYS A 54 -8.09 23.89 5.59
CA LYS A 54 -7.00 24.36 6.47
C LYS A 54 -6.82 23.50 7.73
N LYS A 55 -7.92 23.03 8.33
CA LYS A 55 -7.90 22.14 9.51
C LYS A 55 -7.23 20.78 9.25
N LEU A 56 -7.23 20.31 8.00
CA LEU A 56 -6.60 19.07 7.56
C LEU A 56 -5.14 19.26 7.10
N ARG A 57 -4.60 20.49 7.07
CA ARG A 57 -3.19 20.74 6.72
C ARG A 57 -2.24 20.47 7.90
N GLN A 58 -2.41 19.32 8.55
CA GLN A 58 -1.54 18.86 9.63
C GLN A 58 -0.40 18.01 9.06
N PRO A 59 0.81 18.02 9.65
CA PRO A 59 1.94 17.24 9.15
C PRO A 59 1.63 15.75 8.98
N SER A 60 0.81 15.14 9.86
CA SER A 60 0.39 13.74 9.74
C SER A 60 -0.37 13.44 8.45
N ASN A 61 -1.07 14.43 7.91
CA ASN A 61 -1.92 14.25 6.73
C ASN A 61 -1.12 14.31 5.42
N TYR A 62 0.17 14.66 5.47
CA TYR A 62 1.07 14.50 4.32
C TYR A 62 1.29 13.03 3.96
N LEU A 63 1.17 12.10 4.91
CA LEU A 63 1.20 10.67 4.64
C LEU A 63 -0.01 10.22 3.81
N LEU A 64 -1.19 10.80 4.05
CA LEU A 64 -2.40 10.52 3.25
C LEU A 64 -2.22 11.02 1.81
N VAL A 65 -1.57 12.16 1.63
CA VAL A 65 -1.24 12.68 0.30
C VAL A 65 -0.21 11.79 -0.39
N SER A 66 0.82 11.33 0.32
CA SER A 66 1.80 10.38 -0.25
C SER A 66 1.15 9.08 -0.71
N LEU A 67 0.21 8.54 0.09
CA LEU A 67 -0.56 7.36 -0.29
C LEU A 67 -1.40 7.62 -1.53
N ALA A 68 -2.14 8.74 -1.57
CA ALA A 68 -2.96 9.12 -2.71
C ALA A 68 -2.11 9.31 -3.99
N VAL A 69 -0.92 9.88 -3.89
CA VAL A 69 0.01 10.03 -5.02
C VAL A 69 0.48 8.66 -5.54
N ALA A 70 0.81 7.72 -4.67
CA ALA A 70 1.19 6.37 -5.07
C ALA A 70 0.04 5.64 -5.78
N ASP A 71 -1.17 5.68 -5.21
CA ASP A 71 -2.35 5.02 -5.79
C ASP A 71 -2.79 5.68 -7.11
N LEU A 72 -2.70 7.01 -7.22
CA LEU A 72 -2.93 7.72 -8.49
C LEU A 72 -1.90 7.36 -9.55
N SER A 73 -0.64 7.16 -9.16
CA SER A 73 0.42 6.74 -10.09
C SER A 73 0.11 5.35 -10.67
N VAL A 74 -0.32 4.40 -9.84
CA VAL A 74 -0.76 3.08 -10.32
C VAL A 74 -2.00 3.20 -11.23
N ALA A 75 -3.01 3.94 -10.79
CA ALA A 75 -4.27 4.05 -11.54
C ALA A 75 -4.09 4.74 -12.90
N VAL A 76 -3.23 5.77 -13.00
CA VAL A 76 -3.06 6.55 -14.23
C VAL A 76 -1.98 5.96 -15.13
N VAL A 77 -0.91 5.41 -14.56
CA VAL A 77 0.28 4.99 -15.32
C VAL A 77 0.38 3.49 -15.50
N VAL A 78 -0.15 2.67 -14.58
CA VAL A 78 -0.04 1.20 -14.65
C VAL A 78 -1.30 0.59 -15.24
N MET A 79 -2.48 0.92 -14.67
CA MET A 79 -3.74 0.28 -15.04
C MET A 79 -4.12 0.36 -16.53
N PRO A 80 -3.88 1.46 -17.27
CA PRO A 80 -4.20 1.49 -18.70
C PRO A 80 -3.43 0.43 -19.50
N PHE A 81 -2.15 0.21 -19.18
CA PHE A 81 -1.33 -0.78 -19.88
C PHE A 81 -1.66 -2.21 -19.47
N VAL A 82 -2.06 -2.43 -18.21
CA VAL A 82 -2.64 -3.71 -17.76
C VAL A 82 -3.88 -4.03 -18.61
N ILE A 83 -4.82 -3.09 -18.73
CA ILE A 83 -6.05 -3.28 -19.50
C ILE A 83 -5.76 -3.59 -20.97
N VAL A 84 -4.82 -2.88 -21.61
CA VAL A 84 -4.44 -3.19 -23.01
C VAL A 84 -3.82 -4.59 -23.13
N THR A 85 -2.98 -4.97 -22.18
CA THR A 85 -2.32 -6.29 -22.16
C THR A 85 -3.35 -7.41 -21.98
N ASP A 86 -4.34 -7.23 -21.11
CA ASP A 86 -5.42 -8.19 -20.89
C ASP A 86 -6.32 -8.34 -22.13
N LEU A 87 -6.71 -7.21 -22.75
CA LEU A 87 -7.54 -7.21 -23.95
C LEU A 87 -6.86 -7.83 -25.17
N THR A 88 -5.53 -7.80 -25.22
CA THR A 88 -4.71 -8.40 -26.29
C THR A 88 -4.35 -9.86 -26.01
N GLY A 89 -4.93 -10.46 -24.97
CA GLY A 89 -4.72 -11.86 -24.59
C GLY A 89 -3.40 -12.10 -23.89
N GLY A 90 -2.99 -11.19 -23.01
CA GLY A 90 -1.76 -11.28 -22.23
C GLY A 90 -0.50 -10.86 -22.99
N LYS A 91 -0.64 -10.26 -24.17
CA LYS A 91 0.49 -9.88 -25.03
C LYS A 91 0.96 -8.47 -24.74
N TRP A 92 2.23 -8.33 -24.39
CA TRP A 92 2.90 -7.06 -24.20
C TRP A 92 3.36 -6.46 -25.53
N LEU A 93 2.77 -5.33 -25.91
CA LEU A 93 3.01 -4.68 -27.20
C LEU A 93 4.04 -3.53 -27.16
N PHE A 94 4.50 -3.15 -25.97
CA PHE A 94 5.23 -1.90 -25.76
C PHE A 94 6.76 -2.06 -25.71
N GLY A 95 7.26 -3.27 -26.00
CA GLY A 95 8.68 -3.58 -26.04
C GLY A 95 9.32 -3.82 -24.66
N GLU A 96 10.55 -4.32 -24.70
CA GLU A 96 11.27 -4.84 -23.53
C GLU A 96 11.63 -3.75 -22.51
N VAL A 97 12.15 -2.62 -22.97
CA VAL A 97 12.56 -1.51 -22.10
C VAL A 97 11.37 -0.97 -21.32
N PHE A 98 10.23 -0.83 -21.99
CA PHE A 98 9.00 -0.35 -21.34
C PHE A 98 8.46 -1.39 -20.35
N CYS A 99 8.56 -2.69 -20.64
CA CYS A 99 8.19 -3.74 -19.69
C CYS A 99 8.96 -3.62 -18.36
N ASN A 100 10.29 -3.45 -18.43
CA ASN A 100 11.12 -3.31 -17.24
C ASN A 100 10.76 -2.07 -16.41
N ILE A 101 10.49 -0.94 -17.09
CA ILE A 101 10.05 0.30 -16.43
C ILE A 101 8.67 0.11 -15.81
N PHE A 102 7.75 -0.53 -16.53
CA PHE A 102 6.38 -0.79 -16.11
C PHE A 102 6.33 -1.66 -14.85
N ILE A 103 6.97 -2.83 -14.86
CA ILE A 103 7.05 -3.74 -13.71
C ILE A 103 7.72 -3.03 -12.53
N GLY A 104 8.82 -2.31 -12.78
CA GLY A 104 9.49 -1.53 -11.74
C GLY A 104 8.55 -0.51 -11.12
N MET A 105 7.89 0.32 -11.93
CA MET A 105 6.99 1.36 -11.43
C MET A 105 5.83 0.77 -10.62
N ASP A 106 5.20 -0.30 -11.11
CA ASP A 106 4.11 -0.98 -10.40
C ASP A 106 4.54 -1.49 -9.02
N VAL A 107 5.63 -2.24 -8.96
CA VAL A 107 6.17 -2.76 -7.70
C VAL A 107 6.58 -1.64 -6.75
N MET A 108 7.24 -0.58 -7.26
CA MET A 108 7.63 0.58 -6.45
C MET A 108 6.42 1.28 -5.86
N CYS A 109 5.42 1.61 -6.68
CA CYS A 109 4.23 2.34 -6.23
C CYS A 109 3.40 1.50 -5.25
N CYS A 110 3.16 0.22 -5.53
CA CYS A 110 2.48 -0.68 -4.61
C CYS A 110 3.21 -0.81 -3.27
N THR A 111 4.54 -0.96 -3.30
CA THR A 111 5.37 -0.99 -2.08
C THR A 111 5.28 0.34 -1.33
N ALA A 112 5.34 1.47 -2.03
CA ALA A 112 5.26 2.79 -1.42
C ALA A 112 3.90 2.99 -0.71
N SER A 113 2.79 2.52 -1.31
CA SER A 113 1.47 2.54 -0.68
C SER A 113 1.44 1.73 0.63
N ILE A 114 1.90 0.47 0.58
CA ILE A 114 1.90 -0.41 1.76
C ILE A 114 2.81 0.14 2.87
N MET A 115 4.01 0.60 2.54
CA MET A 115 4.94 1.20 3.49
C MET A 115 4.38 2.50 4.08
N THR A 116 3.70 3.31 3.28
CA THR A 116 3.01 4.52 3.77
C THR A 116 1.91 4.16 4.77
N LEU A 117 1.12 3.11 4.53
CA LEU A 117 0.12 2.61 5.47
C LEU A 117 0.74 2.16 6.81
N CYS A 118 1.92 1.53 6.77
CA CYS A 118 2.67 1.17 7.96
C CYS A 118 3.08 2.41 8.76
N VAL A 119 3.62 3.42 8.07
CA VAL A 119 4.01 4.68 8.70
C VAL A 119 2.80 5.41 9.28
N ILE A 120 1.66 5.42 8.59
CA ILE A 120 0.39 5.96 9.10
C ILE A 120 -0.01 5.24 10.40
N SER A 121 0.07 3.90 10.43
CA SER A 121 -0.25 3.11 11.61
C SER A 121 0.64 3.45 12.80
N VAL A 122 1.95 3.64 12.56
CA VAL A 122 2.90 4.08 13.60
C VAL A 122 2.60 5.51 14.06
N ASP A 123 2.36 6.44 13.14
CA ASP A 123 2.00 7.84 13.46
C ASP A 123 0.75 7.89 14.35
N ARG A 124 -0.30 7.15 13.99
CA ARG A 124 -1.53 7.05 14.79
C ARG A 124 -1.26 6.47 16.17
N TYR A 125 -0.46 5.40 16.27
CA TYR A 125 -0.12 4.80 17.55
C TYR A 125 0.64 5.77 18.47
N LEU A 126 1.61 6.52 17.93
CA LEU A 126 2.38 7.51 18.69
C LEU A 126 1.52 8.70 19.11
N GLY A 127 0.61 9.16 18.25
CA GLY A 127 -0.37 10.21 18.58
C GLY A 127 -1.32 9.80 19.71
N ILE A 128 -1.77 8.54 19.73
CA ILE A 128 -2.66 8.02 20.78
C ILE A 128 -1.92 7.84 22.11
N THR A 129 -0.68 7.31 22.08
CA THR A 129 0.06 6.97 23.29
C THR A 129 0.80 8.14 23.94
N ARG A 130 1.16 9.17 23.16
CA ARG A 130 1.91 10.34 23.62
C ARG A 130 1.25 11.66 23.19
N PRO A 131 0.02 11.95 23.66
CA PRO A 131 -0.82 13.04 23.13
C PRO A 131 -0.24 14.45 23.32
N LEU A 132 0.65 14.68 24.29
CA LEU A 132 1.25 16.00 24.55
C LEU A 132 2.62 16.17 23.87
N THR A 133 3.45 15.13 23.91
CA THR A 133 4.84 15.20 23.44
C THR A 133 4.97 14.96 21.94
N TYR A 134 4.14 14.08 21.36
CA TYR A 134 4.25 13.72 19.95
C TYR A 134 3.85 14.87 19.01
N PRO A 135 2.69 15.53 19.17
CA PRO A 135 2.32 16.65 18.30
C PRO A 135 3.30 17.83 18.38
N ALA A 136 3.86 18.10 19.56
CA ALA A 136 4.85 19.18 19.76
C ALA A 136 6.17 18.93 19.02
N ARG A 137 6.53 17.65 18.78
CA ARG A 137 7.76 17.26 18.06
C ARG A 137 7.52 17.04 16.57
N GLN A 138 6.26 16.91 16.16
CA GLN A 138 5.89 16.61 14.78
C GLN A 138 5.95 17.88 13.93
N ASN A 139 6.89 17.92 12.97
CA ASN A 139 6.99 19.01 12.00
C ASN A 139 6.91 18.49 10.56
N GLY A 140 6.58 19.37 9.61
CA GLY A 140 6.41 19.01 8.20
C GLY A 140 7.69 18.43 7.57
N GLN A 141 8.87 18.89 7.99
CA GLN A 141 10.15 18.40 7.48
C GLN A 141 10.42 16.95 7.87
N LEU A 142 10.08 16.54 9.09
CA LEU A 142 10.22 15.16 9.56
C LEU A 142 9.31 14.24 8.76
N MET A 143 8.06 14.65 8.52
CA MET A 143 7.12 13.88 7.70
C MET A 143 7.60 13.76 6.26
N ALA A 144 8.12 14.85 5.68
CA ALA A 144 8.72 14.81 4.35
C ALA A 144 9.92 13.84 4.28
N LYS A 145 10.79 13.83 5.30
CA LYS A 145 11.90 12.86 5.40
C LYS A 145 11.40 11.42 5.47
N MET A 146 10.33 11.16 6.23
CA MET A 146 9.74 9.82 6.30
C MET A 146 9.15 9.38 4.97
N ILE A 147 8.44 10.27 4.28
CA ILE A 147 7.91 10.03 2.93
C ILE A 147 9.05 9.72 1.97
N VAL A 148 10.08 10.57 1.89
CA VAL A 148 11.25 10.33 1.04
C VAL A 148 11.91 8.98 1.38
N GLY A 149 12.06 8.66 2.67
CA GLY A 149 12.56 7.35 3.10
C GLY A 149 11.73 6.18 2.59
N VAL A 150 10.40 6.27 2.66
CA VAL A 150 9.49 5.26 2.09
C VAL A 150 9.72 5.09 0.59
N TRP A 151 9.72 6.18 -0.17
CA TRP A 151 9.94 6.13 -1.62
C TRP A 151 11.31 5.57 -1.99
N LEU A 152 12.36 5.90 -1.24
CA LEU A 152 13.70 5.35 -1.47
C LEU A 152 13.77 3.84 -1.18
N VAL A 153 13.15 3.37 -0.09
CA VAL A 153 13.08 1.94 0.22
C VAL A 153 12.27 1.21 -0.86
N SER A 154 11.15 1.78 -1.30
CA SER A 154 10.34 1.20 -2.39
C SER A 154 11.10 1.16 -3.72
N ALA A 155 11.83 2.22 -4.07
CA ALA A 155 12.67 2.25 -5.25
C ALA A 155 13.82 1.22 -5.18
N SER A 156 14.34 0.91 -3.99
CA SER A 156 15.40 -0.10 -3.87
C SER A 156 14.99 -1.49 -4.35
N ILE A 157 13.69 -1.83 -4.28
CA ILE A 157 13.16 -3.11 -4.75
C ILE A 157 13.20 -3.23 -6.27
N THR A 158 13.17 -2.10 -6.98
CA THR A 158 13.13 -2.06 -8.44
C THR A 158 14.50 -1.96 -9.09
N LEU A 159 15.55 -1.68 -8.33
CA LEU A 159 16.92 -1.58 -8.84
C LEU A 159 17.54 -2.89 -9.33
N PRO A 160 17.28 -4.07 -8.72
CA PRO A 160 17.91 -5.33 -9.12
C PRO A 160 17.88 -5.62 -10.64
N PRO A 161 16.72 -5.56 -11.32
CA PRO A 161 16.65 -5.83 -12.76
C PRO A 161 17.50 -4.86 -13.58
N PHE A 162 17.58 -3.58 -13.19
CA PHE A 162 18.41 -2.56 -13.86
C PHE A 162 19.91 -2.74 -13.60
N CYS A 163 20.29 -3.34 -12.47
CA CYS A 163 21.68 -3.68 -12.14
C CYS A 163 22.12 -5.03 -12.71
N GLY A 164 21.27 -5.73 -13.46
CA GLY A 164 21.60 -6.99 -14.14
C GLY A 164 21.32 -8.25 -13.33
N TRP A 165 20.70 -8.15 -12.15
CA TRP A 165 20.24 -9.27 -11.33
C TRP A 165 18.71 -9.40 -11.43
N ALA A 166 18.13 -10.61 -11.45
CA ALA A 166 16.68 -10.79 -11.52
C ALA A 166 16.01 -10.05 -12.70
N LYS A 167 16.49 -10.30 -13.92
CA LYS A 167 15.93 -9.72 -15.13
C LYS A 167 14.49 -10.23 -15.35
N ASN A 168 13.60 -9.33 -15.76
CA ASN A 168 12.22 -9.68 -16.10
C ASN A 168 12.18 -10.56 -17.35
N VAL A 169 11.12 -11.39 -17.44
CA VAL A 169 10.92 -12.30 -18.56
C VAL A 169 10.14 -11.56 -19.64
N ASN A 170 10.81 -11.34 -20.78
CA ASN A 170 10.31 -10.59 -21.91
C ASN A 170 10.17 -11.45 -23.20
N ALA A 171 10.32 -12.77 -23.07
CA ALA A 171 10.28 -13.70 -24.20
C ALA A 171 8.87 -13.79 -24.79
N GLU A 172 8.76 -14.01 -26.11
CA GLU A 172 7.49 -14.30 -26.79
C GLU A 172 6.37 -13.26 -26.63
N GLY A 173 6.72 -12.02 -26.29
CA GLY A 173 5.77 -10.94 -26.10
C GLY A 173 5.02 -11.01 -24.76
N VAL A 174 5.52 -11.72 -23.76
CA VAL A 174 5.05 -11.58 -22.36
C VAL A 174 5.88 -10.54 -21.61
N CYS A 175 5.32 -9.94 -20.57
CA CYS A 175 5.99 -9.02 -19.67
C CYS A 175 5.77 -9.46 -18.23
N LEU A 176 6.69 -10.26 -17.70
CA LEU A 176 6.55 -10.89 -16.39
C LEU A 176 7.73 -10.56 -15.49
N ILE A 177 7.43 -10.40 -14.20
CA ILE A 177 8.45 -10.18 -13.18
C ILE A 177 9.38 -11.39 -13.08
N SER A 178 10.65 -11.15 -12.76
CA SER A 178 11.62 -12.23 -12.57
C SER A 178 11.18 -13.21 -11.47
N GLN A 179 11.23 -14.51 -11.78
CA GLN A 179 10.91 -15.60 -10.84
C GLN A 179 12.14 -16.16 -10.11
N ASP A 180 13.27 -15.46 -10.16
CA ASP A 180 14.46 -15.84 -9.39
C ASP A 180 14.11 -15.97 -7.91
N PHE A 181 14.46 -17.11 -7.30
CA PHE A 181 14.09 -17.44 -5.92
C PHE A 181 14.55 -16.36 -4.93
N SER A 182 15.78 -15.88 -5.09
CA SER A 182 16.35 -14.85 -4.23
C SER A 182 15.66 -13.49 -4.38
N TYR A 183 15.25 -13.13 -5.59
CA TYR A 183 14.52 -11.89 -5.85
C TYR A 183 13.07 -11.98 -5.37
N THR A 184 12.43 -13.12 -5.57
CA THR A 184 11.07 -13.39 -5.10
C THR A 184 11.00 -13.28 -3.58
N ILE A 185 11.94 -13.89 -2.86
CA ILE A 185 12.01 -13.77 -1.40
C ILE A 185 12.28 -12.32 -0.98
N TYR A 186 13.27 -11.67 -1.58
CA TYR A 186 13.64 -10.30 -1.24
C TYR A 186 12.48 -9.31 -1.46
N SER A 187 11.88 -9.32 -2.64
CA SER A 187 10.78 -8.42 -3.01
C SER A 187 9.54 -8.66 -2.18
N THR A 188 9.09 -9.91 -2.01
CA THR A 188 7.90 -10.23 -1.21
C THR A 188 8.10 -9.98 0.29
N ALA A 189 9.30 -10.22 0.82
CA ALA A 189 9.62 -9.93 2.21
C ALA A 189 9.53 -8.42 2.51
N VAL A 190 10.17 -7.60 1.68
CA VAL A 190 10.22 -6.15 1.88
C VAL A 190 8.88 -5.49 1.53
N ALA A 191 8.22 -5.91 0.45
CA ALA A 191 6.98 -5.28 -0.01
C ALA A 191 5.73 -5.74 0.74
N PHE A 192 5.72 -6.96 1.29
CA PHE A 192 4.51 -7.55 1.86
C PHE A 192 4.68 -8.06 3.29
N TYR A 193 5.56 -9.03 3.54
CA TYR A 193 5.62 -9.71 4.85
C TYR A 193 6.06 -8.80 5.99
N ILE A 194 7.14 -8.04 5.82
CA ILE A 194 7.63 -7.11 6.85
C ILE A 194 6.60 -6.00 7.12
N PRO A 195 6.07 -5.30 6.10
CA PRO A 195 5.01 -4.30 6.32
C PRO A 195 3.76 -4.87 7.00
N MET A 196 3.31 -6.06 6.60
CA MET A 196 2.13 -6.70 7.17
C MET A 196 2.31 -7.03 8.65
N LEU A 197 3.47 -7.59 9.04
CA LEU A 197 3.82 -7.81 10.45
C LEU A 197 3.81 -6.50 11.26
N VAL A 198 4.41 -5.44 10.71
CA VAL A 198 4.43 -4.12 11.36
C VAL A 198 3.00 -3.59 11.53
N MET A 199 2.16 -3.65 10.50
CA MET A 199 0.76 -3.22 10.58
C MET A 199 -0.01 -4.00 11.64
N LEU A 200 0.11 -5.33 11.67
CA LEU A 200 -0.59 -6.16 12.66
C LEU A 200 -0.17 -5.79 14.09
N ILE A 201 1.13 -5.66 14.35
CA ILE A 201 1.65 -5.27 15.66
C ILE A 201 1.14 -3.88 16.04
N MET A 202 1.19 -2.92 15.12
CA MET A 202 0.74 -1.55 15.39
C MET A 202 -0.76 -1.48 15.63
N TYR A 203 -1.58 -2.15 14.82
CA TYR A 203 -3.03 -2.20 15.01
C TYR A 203 -3.41 -2.88 16.33
N TYR A 204 -2.74 -3.97 16.70
CA TYR A 204 -2.94 -4.58 18.02
C TYR A 204 -2.61 -3.58 19.15
N LYS A 205 -1.49 -2.86 19.03
CA LYS A 205 -1.09 -1.86 20.03
C LYS A 205 -2.02 -0.66 20.06
N ILE A 206 -2.55 -0.22 18.91
CA ILE A 206 -3.59 0.81 18.82
C ILE A 206 -4.85 0.34 19.52
N PHE A 207 -5.34 -0.87 19.23
CA PHE A 207 -6.53 -1.42 19.87
C PHE A 207 -6.38 -1.49 21.39
N LYS A 208 -5.24 -2.00 21.88
CA LYS A 208 -4.92 -2.04 23.32
C LYS A 208 -4.86 -0.65 23.94
N ALA A 209 -4.20 0.30 23.28
CA ALA A 209 -4.09 1.67 23.76
C ALA A 209 -5.45 2.38 23.77
N ALA A 210 -6.26 2.23 22.71
CA ALA A 210 -7.60 2.77 22.60
C ALA A 210 -8.52 2.22 23.68
N ARG A 211 -8.49 0.90 23.97
CA ARG A 211 -9.23 0.32 25.09
C ARG A 211 -8.80 0.92 26.43
N LYS A 212 -7.49 1.00 26.70
CA LYS A 212 -6.98 1.60 27.94
C LYS A 212 -7.40 3.06 28.11
N SER A 213 -7.36 3.84 27.02
CA SER A 213 -7.81 5.24 27.00
C SER A 213 -9.34 5.37 27.17
N GLY A 214 -10.11 4.46 26.59
CA GLY A 214 -11.57 4.37 26.76
C GLY A 214 -11.97 4.04 28.20
N PHE A 215 -11.30 3.07 28.82
CA PHE A 215 -11.47 2.75 30.24
C PHE A 215 -11.09 3.94 31.13
N ARG A 216 -9.98 4.62 30.84
CA ARG A 216 -9.53 5.78 31.63
C ARG A 216 -10.43 7.01 31.45
N LYS A 217 -11.06 7.19 30.28
CA LYS A 217 -12.13 8.19 30.08
C LYS A 217 -13.39 7.81 30.86
N LYS A 218 -13.78 6.54 30.86
CA LYS A 218 -14.92 6.03 31.63
C LYS A 218 -14.70 6.21 33.14
N GLU A 219 -13.51 5.88 33.64
CA GLU A 219 -13.11 6.03 35.04
C GLU A 219 -13.04 7.51 35.46
N LYS A 220 -12.51 8.39 34.61
CA LYS A 220 -12.57 9.84 34.84
C LYS A 220 -14.00 10.38 34.83
N ASN A 221 -14.86 9.92 33.91
CA ASN A 221 -16.27 10.34 33.88
C ASN A 221 -17.03 9.85 35.13
N ILE A 222 -16.75 8.63 35.61
CA ILE A 222 -17.28 8.10 36.88
C ILE A 222 -16.78 8.95 38.04
N MET A 223 -15.47 9.19 38.14
CA MET A 223 -14.88 10.02 39.19
C MET A 223 -15.41 11.46 39.18
N TYR A 224 -15.61 12.08 38.01
CA TYR A 224 -16.25 13.39 37.91
C TYR A 224 -17.71 13.33 38.37
N SER A 225 -18.48 12.32 37.96
CA SER A 225 -19.86 12.11 38.40
C SER A 225 -19.95 11.95 39.93
N ASP A 226 -19.04 11.16 40.52
CA ASP A 226 -18.96 10.97 41.97
C ASP A 226 -18.62 12.27 42.68
N ILE A 227 -17.67 13.05 42.16
CA ILE A 227 -17.36 14.40 42.66
C ILE A 227 -18.60 15.29 42.60
N TYR A 228 -19.30 15.39 41.45
CA TYR A 228 -20.51 16.21 41.31
C TYR A 228 -21.62 15.82 42.30
N CYS A 229 -21.82 14.51 42.56
CA CYS A 229 -22.72 14.04 43.59
C CYS A 229 -22.27 14.44 45.01
N ILE A 230 -20.96 14.37 45.31
CA ILE A 230 -20.41 14.76 46.62
C ILE A 230 -20.51 16.27 46.87
N VAL A 231 -20.29 17.12 45.84
CA VAL A 231 -20.40 18.58 46.00
C VAL A 231 -21.85 19.09 45.97
N GLY A 232 -22.85 18.20 45.84
CA GLY A 232 -24.27 18.57 45.90
C GLY A 232 -24.79 19.31 44.67
N TRP A 233 -24.06 19.30 43.55
CA TRP A 233 -24.53 19.83 42.26
C TRP A 233 -25.22 18.72 41.47
N GLY A 234 -26.32 18.20 42.03
CA GLY A 234 -27.28 17.35 41.31
C GLY A 234 -28.50 18.20 40.96
N ALA A 235 -28.70 18.44 39.67
CA ALA A 235 -30.00 18.82 39.12
C ALA A 235 -30.72 17.55 38.66
#